data_AF-A0A9W8KLZ6-F1
#
_entry.id   AF-A0A9W8KLZ6-F1
#
_cell.length_a   1.000
_cell.length_b   1.000
_cell.length_c   1.000
_cell.angle_alpha   90.00
_cell.angle_beta   90.00
_cell.angle_gamma   90.00
#
_symmetry.space_group_name_H-M   'P 1'
#
loop_
_entity.id
_entity.type
_entity.pdbx_description
1 polymer ?
#
loop_
_entity_poly.entity_id
_entity_poly.type
_entity_poly.pdbx_seq_one_letter_code
_entity_poly.pdbx_strand_id
1 'polypeptide(L)'
;MAPQKTVKRKVAALPYNVRSAKAGKDKNVEPLFERRPRSFGIGQDIQPRKDLTRFVKWPKYVQLQRQRKILRMRLKVPPAINQFTQTADRNTAVQLFKLLSKYRPDTKQEKKARLTAQAEKVAAGQKVESEKPAVVKYGINHITSLVESKKAQLVVIANDVDPIEIVIWLPALCRKMGVPYCIVKGKARLGTVVHQKTATALALVDVKPEDKQALASLVSAVNANFADKEDSRRTWGGGIMGSKSIAKTTKRDAADARQIKLN
;
A
#
# COMPACT_ATOMS: atom_id res chain seq x y z
N MET A 1 21.73 17.99 14.90
CA MET A 1 21.69 16.57 14.47
C MET A 1 23.03 15.94 14.80
N ALA A 2 23.07 15.10 15.84
CA ALA A 2 24.26 14.32 16.17
C ALA A 2 24.55 13.30 15.05
N PRO A 3 25.81 13.05 14.68
CA PRO A 3 26.15 12.06 13.68
C PRO A 3 25.88 10.64 14.23
N GLN A 4 25.11 9.86 13.48
CA GLN A 4 24.81 8.46 13.82
C GLN A 4 26.10 7.64 13.80
N LYS A 5 26.48 7.08 14.96
CA LYS A 5 27.55 6.08 15.08
C LYS A 5 27.18 4.85 14.26
N THR A 6 27.93 4.60 13.19
CA THR A 6 27.88 3.34 12.45
C THR A 6 28.38 2.21 13.35
N VAL A 7 27.46 1.40 13.87
CA VAL A 7 27.79 0.19 14.62
C VAL A 7 28.39 -0.82 13.64
N LYS A 8 29.71 -1.01 13.69
CA LYS A 8 30.39 -2.08 12.97
C LYS A 8 29.98 -3.42 13.59
N ARG A 9 29.17 -4.21 12.89
CA ARG A 9 28.93 -5.62 13.25
C ARG A 9 30.26 -6.37 13.18
N LYS A 10 30.75 -6.85 14.33
CA LYS A 10 31.83 -7.85 14.36
C LYS A 10 31.28 -9.15 13.78
N VAL A 11 31.73 -9.51 12.59
CA VAL A 11 31.47 -10.82 11.98
C VAL A 11 32.33 -11.84 12.74
N ALA A 12 31.73 -12.94 13.18
CA ALA A 12 32.46 -14.03 13.85
C ALA A 12 33.49 -14.65 12.92
N ALA A 13 34.65 -15.03 13.46
CA ALA A 13 35.71 -15.69 12.70
C ALA A 13 35.27 -17.09 12.25
N LEU A 14 35.58 -17.45 10.99
CA LEU A 14 35.33 -18.77 10.44
C LEU A 14 36.20 -19.83 11.15
N PRO A 15 35.68 -21.04 11.42
CA PRO A 15 36.34 -22.05 12.27
C PRO A 15 37.49 -22.80 11.58
N TYR A 16 37.84 -22.47 10.35
CA TYR A 16 38.94 -23.11 9.64
C TYR A 16 40.00 -22.09 9.26
N ASN A 17 41.23 -22.39 9.69
CA ASN A 17 42.43 -21.70 9.26
C ASN A 17 42.65 -22.05 7.78
N VAL A 18 41.97 -21.33 6.89
CA VAL A 18 42.29 -21.34 5.46
C VAL A 18 43.65 -20.67 5.40
N ARG A 19 44.72 -21.48 5.55
CA ARG A 19 46.05 -21.11 5.09
C ARG A 19 45.81 -20.50 3.73
N SER A 20 46.07 -19.21 3.59
CA SER A 20 46.24 -18.62 2.29
C SER A 20 47.40 -19.39 1.68
N ALA A 21 47.09 -20.46 0.95
CA ALA A 21 47.97 -20.92 -0.08
C ALA A 21 48.24 -19.64 -0.87
N LYS A 22 49.47 -19.12 -0.75
CA LYS A 22 50.02 -18.32 -1.84
C LYS A 22 49.76 -19.19 -3.03
N ALA A 23 48.74 -18.84 -3.83
CA ALA A 23 48.48 -19.52 -5.07
C ALA A 23 49.83 -19.49 -5.77
N GLY A 24 50.47 -20.66 -5.83
CA GLY A 24 51.67 -20.82 -6.61
C GLY A 24 51.33 -20.26 -7.98
N LYS A 25 52.29 -19.61 -8.62
CA LYS A 25 52.18 -19.44 -10.07
C LYS A 25 52.02 -20.85 -10.63
N ASP A 26 50.79 -21.27 -10.89
CA ASP A 26 50.50 -22.45 -11.68
C ASP A 26 51.13 -22.18 -13.04
N LYS A 27 52.31 -22.77 -13.26
CA LYS A 27 53.04 -22.74 -14.52
C LYS A 27 52.50 -23.82 -15.47
N ASN A 28 51.18 -24.03 -15.48
CA ASN A 28 50.49 -24.63 -16.61
C ASN A 28 49.67 -23.53 -17.29
N VAL A 29 50.38 -22.54 -17.83
CA VAL A 29 49.79 -21.66 -18.83
C VAL A 29 49.86 -22.44 -20.12
N GLU A 30 48.78 -23.14 -20.44
CA GLU A 30 48.65 -23.76 -21.75
C GLU A 30 48.77 -22.65 -22.80
N PRO A 31 49.79 -22.67 -23.67
CA PRO A 31 50.14 -21.55 -24.56
C PRO A 31 49.04 -21.24 -25.58
N LEU A 32 48.04 -22.11 -25.71
CA LEU A 32 46.86 -21.93 -26.53
C LEU A 32 45.85 -20.93 -25.95
N PHE A 33 45.85 -20.68 -24.63
CA PHE A 33 44.90 -19.77 -23.99
C PHE A 33 45.51 -18.41 -23.66
N GLU A 34 45.23 -17.43 -24.52
CA GLU A 34 45.67 -16.04 -24.35
C GLU A 34 44.56 -15.14 -23.79
N ARG A 35 44.92 -14.20 -22.91
CA ARG A 35 44.00 -13.14 -22.46
C ARG A 35 43.82 -12.12 -23.58
N ARG A 36 42.63 -12.08 -24.20
CA ARG A 36 42.27 -11.11 -25.25
C ARG A 36 41.15 -10.18 -24.75
N PRO A 37 41.45 -9.17 -23.91
CA PRO A 37 40.44 -8.26 -23.39
C PRO A 37 39.94 -7.35 -24.51
N ARG A 38 38.63 -7.09 -24.51
CA ARG A 38 38.01 -6.13 -25.43
C ARG A 38 37.89 -4.75 -24.78
N SER A 39 38.10 -3.72 -25.57
CA SER A 39 37.91 -2.32 -25.18
C SER A 39 36.53 -1.85 -25.62
N PHE A 40 35.65 -1.55 -24.66
CA PHE A 40 34.30 -1.07 -24.95
C PHE A 40 34.18 0.46 -24.90
N GLY A 41 35.27 1.16 -25.25
CA GLY A 41 35.25 2.61 -25.47
C GLY A 41 34.43 3.01 -26.69
N ILE A 42 34.21 4.31 -26.86
CA ILE A 42 33.56 4.83 -28.08
C ILE A 42 34.51 4.57 -29.26
N GLY A 43 34.01 3.95 -30.33
CA GLY A 43 34.79 3.66 -31.55
C GLY A 43 35.76 2.47 -31.46
N GLN A 44 35.68 1.67 -30.40
CA GLN A 44 36.50 0.47 -30.20
C GLN A 44 35.67 -0.80 -30.50
N ASP A 45 35.78 -1.84 -29.68
CA ASP A 45 35.03 -3.08 -29.86
C ASP A 45 33.51 -2.90 -29.72
N ILE A 46 32.75 -3.83 -30.32
CA ILE A 46 31.29 -3.89 -30.20
C ILE A 46 30.89 -3.92 -28.72
N GLN A 47 29.96 -3.02 -28.37
CA GLN A 47 29.44 -2.91 -27.01
C GLN A 47 28.81 -4.24 -26.56
N PRO A 48 29.03 -4.64 -25.29
CA PRO A 48 28.39 -5.82 -24.75
C PRO A 48 26.88 -5.58 -24.67
N ARG A 49 26.10 -6.67 -24.57
CA ARG A 49 24.68 -6.58 -24.27
C ARG A 49 24.50 -5.91 -22.91
N LYS A 50 23.72 -4.83 -22.86
CA LYS A 50 23.40 -4.06 -21.64
C LYS A 50 21.91 -4.16 -21.35
N ASP A 51 21.53 -3.86 -20.11
CA ASP A 51 20.11 -3.68 -19.79
C ASP A 51 19.58 -2.42 -20.49
N LEU A 52 18.72 -2.64 -21.49
CA LEU A 52 18.08 -1.59 -22.27
C LEU A 52 16.65 -1.28 -21.81
N THR A 53 16.15 -1.87 -20.71
CA THR A 53 14.75 -1.74 -20.25
C THR A 53 14.25 -0.29 -20.15
N ARG A 54 15.14 0.65 -19.80
CA ARG A 54 14.84 2.09 -19.74
C ARG A 54 14.63 2.73 -21.12
N PHE A 55 15.30 2.21 -22.16
CA PHE A 55 15.32 2.73 -23.53
C PHE A 55 14.40 1.94 -24.48
N VAL A 56 13.82 0.83 -24.02
CA VAL A 56 12.83 0.05 -24.78
C VAL A 56 11.65 0.94 -25.20
N LYS A 57 11.24 0.79 -26.46
CA LYS A 57 9.94 1.31 -26.94
C LYS A 57 8.81 0.45 -26.37
N TRP A 58 8.30 0.86 -25.20
CA TRP A 58 7.24 0.14 -24.51
C TRP A 58 5.93 0.12 -25.30
N PRO A 59 5.12 -0.97 -25.21
CA PRO A 59 3.77 -1.00 -25.78
C PRO A 59 2.89 0.16 -25.30
N LYS A 60 1.94 0.60 -26.15
CA LYS A 60 1.10 1.79 -25.90
C LYS A 60 0.39 1.75 -24.54
N TYR A 61 -0.16 0.61 -24.12
CA TYR A 61 -0.88 0.51 -22.84
C TYR A 61 0.02 0.75 -21.63
N VAL A 62 1.29 0.29 -21.68
CA VAL A 62 2.29 0.53 -20.63
C VAL A 62 2.65 2.01 -20.56
N GLN A 63 2.84 2.64 -21.74
CA GLN A 63 3.13 4.07 -21.84
C GLN A 63 2.00 4.90 -21.25
N LEU A 64 0.75 4.60 -21.63
CA LEU A 64 -0.44 5.31 -21.17
C LEU A 64 -0.61 5.21 -19.64
N GLN A 65 -0.45 4.02 -19.06
CA GLN A 65 -0.52 3.84 -17.61
C GLN A 65 0.57 4.63 -16.86
N ARG A 66 1.81 4.62 -17.38
CA ARG A 66 2.93 5.39 -16.81
C ARG A 66 2.69 6.90 -16.94
N GLN A 67 2.22 7.36 -18.10
CA GLN A 67 1.88 8.77 -18.34
C GLN A 67 0.73 9.24 -17.43
N ARG A 68 -0.34 8.44 -17.26
CA ARG A 68 -1.45 8.73 -16.32
C ARG A 68 -0.92 8.93 -14.90
N LYS A 69 0.00 8.08 -14.43
CA LYS A 69 0.63 8.22 -13.11
C LYS A 69 1.49 9.48 -13.01
N ILE A 70 2.30 9.77 -14.03
CA ILE A 70 3.15 10.97 -14.07
C ILE A 70 2.29 12.23 -14.04
N LEU A 71 1.23 12.28 -14.85
CA LEU A 71 0.32 13.42 -14.94
C LEU A 71 -0.35 13.70 -13.58
N ARG A 72 -0.82 12.67 -12.87
CA ARG A 72 -1.37 12.82 -11.50
C ARG A 72 -0.37 13.36 -10.48
N MET A 73 0.94 13.10 -10.66
CA MET A 73 1.98 13.67 -9.78
C MET A 73 2.33 15.12 -10.14
N ARG A 74 2.22 15.51 -11.42
CA ARG A 74 2.61 16.83 -11.94
C ARG A 74 1.53 17.87 -11.74
N LEU A 75 0.27 17.51 -11.98
CA LEU A 75 -0.85 18.42 -11.80
C LEU A 75 -1.07 18.71 -10.31
N LYS A 76 -1.63 19.89 -10.02
CA LYS A 76 -2.16 20.19 -8.68
C LYS A 76 -3.45 19.39 -8.48
N VAL A 77 -3.45 18.52 -7.49
CA VAL A 77 -4.57 17.62 -7.20
C VAL A 77 -5.45 18.25 -6.11
N PRO A 78 -6.77 18.41 -6.34
CA PRO A 78 -7.68 18.96 -5.34
C PRO A 78 -7.67 18.15 -4.03
N PRO A 79 -7.86 18.78 -2.87
CA PRO A 79 -7.84 18.10 -1.57
C PRO A 79 -8.79 16.89 -1.47
N ALA A 80 -9.99 17.00 -2.05
CA ALA A 80 -11.00 15.93 -2.06
C ALA A 80 -10.51 14.63 -2.74
N ILE A 81 -9.56 14.73 -3.68
CA ILE A 81 -8.91 13.57 -4.31
C ILE A 81 -7.62 13.23 -3.57
N ASN A 82 -6.88 14.26 -3.13
CA ASN A 82 -5.60 14.10 -2.45
C ASN A 82 -5.71 13.32 -1.13
N GLN A 83 -6.86 13.40 -0.43
CA GLN A 83 -7.10 12.62 0.79
C GLN A 83 -6.89 11.11 0.59
N PHE A 84 -7.13 10.55 -0.60
CA PHE A 84 -6.90 9.13 -0.88
C PHE A 84 -5.42 8.76 -1.05
N THR A 85 -4.52 9.74 -1.17
CA THR A 85 -3.07 9.49 -1.12
C THR A 85 -2.58 9.25 0.30
N GLN A 86 -3.30 9.81 1.29
CA GLN A 86 -3.03 9.66 2.72
C GLN A 86 -3.76 8.42 3.22
N THR A 87 -3.02 7.34 3.42
CA THR A 87 -3.59 6.06 3.87
C THR A 87 -3.09 5.70 5.25
N ALA A 88 -3.83 4.84 5.95
CA ALA A 88 -3.41 4.27 7.21
C ALA A 88 -2.02 3.64 7.08
N ASP A 89 -1.22 3.80 8.12
CA ASP A 89 0.11 3.20 8.18
C ASP A 89 0.02 1.67 8.20
N ARG A 90 1.17 1.02 7.99
CA ARG A 90 1.23 -0.43 7.85
C ARG A 90 0.76 -1.15 9.12
N ASN A 91 1.05 -0.62 10.31
CA ASN A 91 0.78 -1.31 11.57
C ASN A 91 -0.72 -1.23 11.87
N THR A 92 -1.31 -0.04 11.77
CA THR A 92 -2.76 0.15 11.91
C THR A 92 -3.53 -0.69 10.89
N ALA A 93 -3.05 -0.74 9.63
CA ALA A 93 -3.68 -1.58 8.61
C ALA A 93 -3.62 -3.07 8.95
N VAL A 94 -2.50 -3.58 9.48
CA VAL A 94 -2.38 -5.00 9.87
C VAL A 94 -3.35 -5.35 11.01
N GLN A 95 -3.44 -4.50 12.04
CA GLN A 95 -4.38 -4.71 13.14
C GLN A 95 -5.84 -4.68 12.64
N LEU A 96 -6.16 -3.72 11.78
CA LEU A 96 -7.48 -3.62 11.16
C LEU A 96 -7.84 -4.86 10.35
N PHE A 97 -6.95 -5.37 9.50
CA PHE A 97 -7.23 -6.57 8.71
C PHE A 97 -7.31 -7.85 9.55
N LYS A 98 -6.56 -7.94 10.66
CA LYS A 98 -6.71 -9.04 11.63
C LYS A 98 -8.11 -9.04 12.24
N LEU A 99 -8.61 -7.87 12.64
CA LEU A 99 -9.98 -7.73 13.15
C LEU A 99 -11.01 -8.09 12.07
N LEU A 100 -10.91 -7.49 10.88
CA LEU A 100 -11.84 -7.76 9.77
C LEU A 100 -11.87 -9.25 9.37
N SER A 101 -10.75 -9.96 9.49
CA SER A 101 -10.68 -11.39 9.17
C SER A 101 -11.52 -12.26 10.11
N LYS A 102 -11.81 -11.81 11.34
CA LYS A 102 -12.69 -12.53 12.28
C LYS A 102 -14.17 -12.39 11.91
N TYR A 103 -14.54 -11.30 11.25
CA TYR A 103 -15.92 -10.92 10.92
C TYR A 103 -16.25 -11.12 9.43
N ARG A 104 -15.57 -12.05 8.76
CA ARG A 104 -15.78 -12.31 7.32
C ARG A 104 -17.19 -12.88 7.09
N PRO A 105 -17.87 -12.47 6.00
CA PRO A 105 -19.13 -13.09 5.61
C PRO A 105 -18.90 -14.52 5.12
N ASP A 106 -19.89 -15.39 5.33
CA ASP A 106 -19.83 -16.77 4.85
C ASP A 106 -19.58 -16.86 3.34
N THR A 107 -18.82 -17.88 2.97
CA THR A 107 -18.75 -18.34 1.58
C THR A 107 -20.06 -18.98 1.14
N LYS A 108 -20.24 -19.15 -0.18
CA LYS A 108 -21.42 -19.84 -0.73
C LYS A 108 -21.54 -21.29 -0.21
N GLN A 109 -20.42 -21.97 0.01
CA GLN A 109 -20.38 -23.35 0.50
C GLN A 109 -20.77 -23.42 1.98
N GLU A 110 -20.20 -22.58 2.82
CA GLU A 110 -20.55 -22.47 4.25
C GLU A 110 -22.01 -22.06 4.42
N LYS A 111 -22.51 -21.13 3.60
CA LYS A 111 -23.92 -20.75 3.61
C LYS A 111 -24.83 -21.92 3.26
N LYS A 112 -24.46 -22.72 2.24
CA LYS A 112 -25.22 -23.94 1.87
C LYS A 112 -25.24 -24.93 3.03
N ALA A 113 -24.08 -25.22 3.62
CA ALA A 113 -23.96 -26.14 4.76
C ALA A 113 -24.75 -25.67 5.98
N ARG A 114 -24.74 -24.37 6.27
CA ARG A 114 -25.57 -23.80 7.35
C ARG A 114 -27.06 -23.98 7.07
N LEU A 115 -27.51 -23.70 5.86
CA LEU A 115 -28.92 -23.83 5.49
C LEU A 115 -29.38 -25.28 5.50
N THR A 116 -28.56 -26.23 5.04
CA THR A 116 -28.90 -27.67 5.12
C THR A 116 -28.99 -28.13 6.57
N ALA A 117 -28.02 -27.77 7.41
CA ALA A 117 -28.06 -28.11 8.85
C ALA A 117 -29.24 -27.47 9.57
N GLN A 118 -29.63 -26.25 9.22
CA GLN A 118 -30.85 -25.63 9.74
C GLN A 118 -32.10 -26.34 9.27
N ALA A 119 -32.18 -26.71 7.99
CA ALA A 119 -33.31 -27.43 7.43
C ALA A 119 -33.50 -28.81 8.09
N GLU A 120 -32.41 -29.54 8.35
CA GLU A 120 -32.43 -30.82 9.07
C GLU A 120 -32.96 -30.66 10.51
N LYS A 121 -32.54 -29.62 11.23
CA LYS A 121 -33.05 -29.33 12.58
C LYS A 121 -34.53 -28.98 12.61
N VAL A 122 -34.99 -28.19 11.62
CA VAL A 122 -36.41 -27.87 11.46
C VAL A 122 -37.22 -29.11 11.11
N ALA A 123 -36.70 -29.98 10.23
CA ALA A 123 -37.34 -31.25 9.88
C ALA A 123 -37.45 -32.20 11.08
N ALA A 124 -36.47 -32.16 12.00
CA ALA A 124 -36.50 -32.86 13.28
C ALA A 124 -37.41 -32.21 14.35
N GLY A 125 -38.18 -31.18 14.00
CA GLY A 125 -39.12 -30.51 14.90
C GLY A 125 -38.48 -29.55 15.92
N GLN A 126 -37.18 -29.29 15.82
CA GLN A 126 -36.49 -28.34 16.71
C GLN A 126 -36.67 -26.90 16.21
N LYS A 127 -37.03 -25.98 17.11
CA LYS A 127 -37.03 -24.54 16.81
C LYS A 127 -35.60 -24.06 16.63
N VAL A 128 -35.30 -23.51 15.45
CA VAL A 128 -33.99 -22.91 15.16
C VAL A 128 -34.02 -21.44 15.58
N GLU A 129 -33.57 -21.15 16.80
CA GLU A 129 -33.18 -19.79 17.16
C GLU A 129 -31.82 -19.48 16.53
N SER A 130 -31.76 -18.42 15.74
CA SER A 130 -30.50 -17.96 15.13
C SER A 130 -30.19 -16.55 15.57
N GLU A 131 -29.15 -16.39 16.38
CA GLU A 131 -28.60 -15.08 16.68
C GLU A 131 -28.04 -14.45 15.41
N LYS A 132 -28.29 -13.15 15.23
CA LYS A 132 -27.80 -12.42 14.07
C LYS A 132 -26.28 -12.36 14.10
N PRO A 133 -25.56 -12.94 13.13
CA PRO A 133 -24.11 -12.94 13.16
C PRO A 133 -23.56 -11.53 12.94
N ALA A 134 -22.59 -11.16 13.77
CA ALA A 134 -21.76 -9.97 13.56
C ALA A 134 -20.85 -10.24 12.35
N VAL A 135 -21.06 -9.49 11.26
CA VAL A 135 -20.36 -9.67 9.98
C VAL A 135 -20.06 -8.30 9.38
N VAL A 136 -18.89 -8.17 8.76
CA VAL A 136 -18.50 -7.00 7.97
C VAL A 136 -19.54 -6.73 6.89
N LYS A 137 -20.05 -5.50 6.85
CA LYS A 137 -20.95 -5.04 5.80
C LYS A 137 -20.16 -4.51 4.63
N TYR A 138 -20.62 -4.82 3.43
CA TYR A 138 -19.97 -4.43 2.18
C TYR A 138 -21.01 -3.96 1.16
N GLY A 139 -20.53 -3.31 0.11
CA GLY A 139 -21.36 -2.67 -0.91
C GLY A 139 -21.61 -1.20 -0.58
N ILE A 140 -21.30 -0.31 -1.52
CA ILE A 140 -21.31 1.13 -1.28
C ILE A 140 -22.70 1.64 -0.84
N ASN A 141 -23.77 1.21 -1.51
CA ASN A 141 -25.15 1.61 -1.20
C ASN A 141 -25.63 1.12 0.17
N HIS A 142 -25.12 -0.01 0.64
CA HIS A 142 -25.46 -0.50 1.97
C HIS A 142 -24.65 0.26 3.03
N ILE A 143 -23.37 0.52 2.76
CA ILE A 143 -22.52 1.30 3.66
C ILE A 143 -23.06 2.73 3.83
N THR A 144 -23.54 3.38 2.78
CA THR A 144 -24.17 4.71 2.88
C THR A 144 -25.32 4.71 3.87
N SER A 145 -26.28 3.80 3.72
CA SER A 145 -27.43 3.70 4.62
C SER A 145 -27.02 3.45 6.08
N LEU A 146 -25.94 2.72 6.32
CA LEU A 146 -25.43 2.43 7.67
C LEU A 146 -24.74 3.63 8.29
N VAL A 147 -24.07 4.46 7.49
CA VAL A 147 -23.46 5.71 7.96
C VAL A 147 -24.53 6.77 8.21
N GLU A 148 -25.51 6.91 7.33
CA GLU A 148 -26.65 7.84 7.50
C GLU A 148 -27.51 7.48 8.71
N SER A 149 -27.73 6.19 8.97
CA SER A 149 -28.42 5.74 10.18
C SER A 149 -27.55 5.70 11.43
N LYS A 150 -26.28 6.13 11.36
CA LYS A 150 -25.28 6.09 12.45
C LYS A 150 -25.11 4.71 13.10
N LYS A 151 -25.35 3.64 12.34
CA LYS A 151 -25.18 2.25 12.79
C LYS A 151 -23.75 1.74 12.59
N ALA A 152 -23.01 2.35 11.67
CA ALA A 152 -21.61 1.98 11.43
C ALA A 152 -20.71 2.49 12.56
N GLN A 153 -19.90 1.61 13.14
CA GLN A 153 -18.88 1.93 14.15
C GLN A 153 -17.55 2.34 13.52
N LEU A 154 -17.19 1.75 12.36
CA LEU A 154 -15.98 2.07 11.61
C LEU A 154 -16.20 1.80 10.12
N VAL A 155 -15.79 2.74 9.27
CA VAL A 155 -15.80 2.61 7.81
C VAL A 155 -14.39 2.55 7.26
N VAL A 156 -14.12 1.56 6.40
CA VAL A 156 -12.82 1.33 5.76
C VAL A 156 -12.96 1.56 4.27
N ILE A 157 -12.19 2.49 3.71
CA ILE A 157 -12.30 2.93 2.32
C ILE A 157 -11.02 2.56 1.56
N ALA A 158 -11.15 2.02 0.35
CA ALA A 158 -9.98 1.75 -0.50
C ALA A 158 -9.45 3.04 -1.16
N ASN A 159 -8.14 3.11 -1.37
CA ASN A 159 -7.50 4.26 -2.01
C ASN A 159 -7.42 4.22 -3.54
N ASP A 160 -7.58 3.04 -4.14
CA ASP A 160 -7.35 2.74 -5.57
C ASP A 160 -8.65 2.36 -6.31
N VAL A 161 -9.76 2.98 -5.90
CA VAL A 161 -11.05 2.87 -6.58
C VAL A 161 -11.01 3.63 -7.91
N ASP A 162 -11.50 2.98 -8.97
CA ASP A 162 -11.64 3.54 -10.32
C ASP A 162 -13.02 3.06 -10.80
N PRO A 163 -14.01 3.95 -11.00
CA PRO A 163 -13.98 5.43 -10.90
C PRO A 163 -13.93 5.98 -9.46
N ILE A 164 -13.27 7.12 -9.25
CA ILE A 164 -13.04 7.71 -7.90
C ILE A 164 -14.31 8.34 -7.31
N GLU A 165 -15.24 8.73 -8.17
CA GLU A 165 -16.54 9.34 -7.87
C GLU A 165 -17.39 8.47 -6.94
N ILE A 166 -17.18 7.16 -6.97
CA ILE A 166 -17.87 6.19 -6.11
C ILE A 166 -17.56 6.43 -4.63
N VAL A 167 -16.37 6.90 -4.29
CA VAL A 167 -15.93 7.02 -2.89
C VAL A 167 -15.55 8.45 -2.48
N ILE A 168 -15.44 9.39 -3.42
CA ILE A 168 -14.95 10.75 -3.14
C ILE A 168 -15.75 11.49 -2.04
N TRP A 169 -17.05 11.25 -1.98
CA TRP A 169 -17.98 11.89 -1.03
C TRP A 169 -18.04 11.13 0.32
N LEU A 170 -17.58 9.88 0.38
CA LEU A 170 -17.75 9.02 1.55
C LEU A 170 -17.01 9.52 2.80
N PRO A 171 -15.74 9.99 2.74
CA PRO A 171 -15.08 10.61 3.89
C PRO A 171 -15.85 11.81 4.47
N ALA A 172 -16.41 12.66 3.61
CA ALA A 172 -17.18 13.82 4.03
C ALA A 172 -18.50 13.41 4.71
N LEU A 173 -19.16 12.37 4.19
CA LEU A 173 -20.36 11.79 4.76
C LEU A 173 -20.09 11.15 6.13
N CYS A 174 -19.05 10.32 6.26
CA CYS A 174 -18.65 9.73 7.54
C CYS A 174 -18.38 10.80 8.60
N ARG A 175 -17.64 11.85 8.25
CA ARG A 175 -17.38 12.97 9.15
C ARG A 175 -18.66 13.70 9.57
N LYS A 176 -19.54 14.04 8.62
CA LYS A 176 -20.80 14.75 8.91
C LYS A 176 -21.68 13.95 9.88
N MET A 177 -21.68 12.63 9.74
CA MET A 177 -22.46 11.74 10.61
C MET A 177 -21.75 11.36 11.92
N GLY A 178 -20.49 11.75 12.11
CA GLY A 178 -19.70 11.42 13.29
C GLY A 178 -19.20 9.96 13.32
N VAL A 179 -19.12 9.31 12.15
CA VAL A 179 -18.66 7.92 12.02
C VAL A 179 -17.15 7.90 11.71
N PRO A 180 -16.34 7.19 12.51
CA PRO A 180 -14.91 6.98 12.24
C PRO A 180 -14.67 6.34 10.87
N TYR A 181 -13.71 6.86 10.11
CA TYR A 181 -13.32 6.29 8.82
C TYR A 181 -11.81 6.24 8.65
N CYS A 182 -11.33 5.24 7.91
CA CYS A 182 -9.94 5.15 7.49
C CYS A 182 -9.82 4.84 6.01
N ILE A 183 -8.73 5.32 5.40
CA ILE A 183 -8.40 5.01 4.00
C ILE A 183 -7.24 4.01 4.00
N VAL A 184 -7.40 2.90 3.29
CA VAL A 184 -6.47 1.77 3.28
C VAL A 184 -5.98 1.48 1.85
N LYS A 185 -4.75 0.98 1.75
CA LYS A 185 -4.15 0.60 0.46
C LYS A 185 -4.75 -0.70 -0.07
N GLY A 186 -5.33 -0.63 -1.27
CA GLY A 186 -5.70 -1.79 -2.10
C GLY A 186 -7.14 -2.29 -1.89
N LYS A 187 -8.02 -2.01 -2.85
CA LYS A 187 -9.40 -2.52 -2.96
C LYS A 187 -9.45 -4.03 -3.11
N ALA A 188 -8.40 -4.63 -3.68
CA ALA A 188 -8.25 -6.08 -3.76
C ALA A 188 -8.14 -6.70 -2.35
N ARG A 189 -7.42 -6.04 -1.42
CA ARG A 189 -7.29 -6.52 -0.04
C ARG A 189 -8.60 -6.41 0.74
N LEU A 190 -9.41 -5.39 0.48
CA LEU A 190 -10.78 -5.34 1.04
C LEU A 190 -11.67 -6.43 0.42
N GLY A 191 -11.51 -6.67 -0.89
CA GLY A 191 -12.22 -7.72 -1.61
C GLY A 191 -11.97 -9.11 -1.02
N THR A 192 -10.72 -9.44 -0.70
CA THR A 192 -10.40 -10.75 -0.11
C THR A 192 -11.17 -10.99 1.18
N VAL A 193 -11.29 -10.01 2.07
CA VAL A 193 -12.06 -10.12 3.32
C VAL A 193 -13.48 -10.61 3.07
N VAL A 194 -14.14 -10.11 2.02
CA VAL A 194 -15.55 -10.41 1.71
C VAL A 194 -15.74 -11.43 0.59
N HIS A 195 -14.69 -12.19 0.25
CA HIS A 195 -14.71 -13.20 -0.81
C HIS A 195 -15.07 -12.65 -2.21
N GLN A 196 -14.66 -11.41 -2.49
CA GLN A 196 -14.83 -10.74 -3.78
C GLN A 196 -13.47 -10.40 -4.39
N LYS A 197 -13.43 -10.19 -5.72
CA LYS A 197 -12.21 -9.72 -6.40
C LYS A 197 -11.76 -8.36 -5.87
N THR A 198 -12.72 -7.47 -5.59
CA THR A 198 -12.49 -6.11 -5.10
C THR A 198 -13.65 -5.65 -4.24
N ALA A 199 -13.39 -4.82 -3.24
CA ALA A 199 -14.40 -4.06 -2.50
C ALA A 199 -13.97 -2.60 -2.38
N THR A 200 -14.91 -1.67 -2.59
CA THR A 200 -14.64 -0.22 -2.55
C THR A 200 -14.55 0.31 -1.13
N ALA A 201 -15.46 -0.14 -0.27
CA ALA A 201 -15.48 0.13 1.15
C ALA A 201 -16.03 -1.07 1.93
N LEU A 202 -15.72 -1.12 3.22
CA LEU A 202 -16.26 -2.05 4.21
C LEU A 202 -16.73 -1.27 5.44
N ALA A 203 -17.73 -1.77 6.15
CA ALA A 203 -18.20 -1.19 7.40
C ALA A 203 -18.33 -2.25 8.49
N LEU A 204 -17.88 -1.92 9.70
CA LEU A 204 -18.19 -2.65 10.92
C LEU A 204 -19.39 -1.98 11.59
N VAL A 205 -20.41 -2.77 11.89
CA VAL A 205 -21.65 -2.31 12.57
C VAL A 205 -21.65 -2.78 14.02
N ASP A 206 -21.30 -4.04 14.22
CA ASP A 206 -21.25 -4.65 15.53
C ASP A 206 -20.05 -5.61 15.61
N VAL A 207 -19.52 -5.76 16.82
CA VAL A 207 -18.41 -6.66 17.14
C VAL A 207 -18.74 -7.42 18.42
N LYS A 208 -18.23 -8.64 18.51
CA LYS A 208 -18.32 -9.46 19.71
C LYS A 208 -17.73 -8.72 20.91
N PRO A 209 -18.23 -8.95 22.13
CA PRO A 209 -17.75 -8.26 23.33
C PRO A 209 -16.23 -8.39 23.53
N GLU A 210 -15.63 -9.53 23.16
CA GLU A 210 -14.18 -9.75 23.29
C GLU A 210 -13.33 -8.78 22.43
N ASP A 211 -13.85 -8.33 21.29
CA ASP A 211 -13.12 -7.50 20.33
C ASP A 211 -13.39 -6.00 20.48
N LYS A 212 -14.30 -5.59 21.38
CA LYS A 212 -14.68 -4.19 21.59
C LYS A 212 -13.47 -3.30 21.94
N GLN A 213 -12.56 -3.79 22.79
CA GLN A 213 -11.36 -3.04 23.17
C GLN A 213 -10.39 -2.86 22.00
N ALA A 214 -10.23 -3.90 21.17
CA ALA A 214 -9.41 -3.83 19.97
C ALA A 214 -9.98 -2.84 18.95
N LEU A 215 -11.31 -2.85 18.76
CA LEU A 215 -11.99 -1.88 17.91
C LEU A 215 -11.85 -0.45 18.45
N ALA A 216 -12.05 -0.22 19.75
CA ALA A 216 -11.91 1.10 20.36
C ALA A 216 -10.50 1.68 20.17
N SER A 217 -9.47 0.84 20.34
CA SER A 217 -8.07 1.23 20.13
C SER A 217 -7.80 1.60 18.67
N LEU A 218 -8.34 0.83 17.72
CA LEU A 218 -8.27 1.13 16.28
C LEU A 218 -9.01 2.43 15.94
N VAL A 219 -10.22 2.63 16.47
CA VAL A 219 -11.02 3.84 16.24
C VAL A 219 -10.28 5.08 16.75
N SER A 220 -9.67 5.02 17.94
CA SER A 220 -8.85 6.11 18.48
C SER A 220 -7.67 6.45 17.55
N ALA A 221 -6.90 5.44 17.12
CA ALA A 221 -5.80 5.64 16.19
C ALA A 221 -6.25 6.16 14.81
N VAL A 222 -7.43 5.75 14.35
CA VAL A 222 -8.01 6.19 13.07
C VAL A 222 -8.48 7.64 13.14
N ASN A 223 -9.20 8.04 14.20
CA ASN A 223 -9.71 9.40 14.34
C ASN A 223 -8.60 10.44 14.35
N ALA A 224 -7.53 10.17 15.12
CA ALA A 224 -6.35 11.04 15.18
C ALA A 224 -5.70 11.25 13.80
N ASN A 225 -5.76 10.25 12.91
CA ASN A 225 -5.12 10.29 11.59
C ASN A 225 -6.03 10.86 10.48
N PHE A 226 -7.35 10.76 10.63
CA PHE A 226 -8.32 11.07 9.56
C PHE A 226 -9.36 12.10 9.96
N ALA A 227 -10.22 11.78 10.95
CA ALA A 227 -11.36 12.61 11.30
C ALA A 227 -10.93 13.98 11.86
N ASP A 228 -9.96 13.96 12.77
CA ASP A 228 -9.49 15.15 13.49
C ASP A 228 -8.47 15.96 12.67
N LYS A 229 -7.88 15.36 11.64
CA LYS A 229 -6.82 15.96 10.84
C LYS A 229 -7.37 16.93 9.80
N GLU A 230 -7.61 18.16 10.21
CA GLU A 230 -8.13 19.25 9.36
C GLU A 230 -7.27 19.54 8.13
N ASP A 231 -5.94 19.48 8.27
CA ASP A 231 -4.99 19.79 7.19
C ASP A 231 -5.22 18.98 5.92
N SER A 232 -5.66 17.72 6.06
CA SER A 232 -5.93 16.83 4.92
C SER A 232 -6.99 17.40 3.97
N ARG A 233 -7.91 18.25 4.46
CA ARG A 233 -8.99 18.87 3.69
C ARG A 233 -8.57 20.13 2.95
N ARG A 234 -7.49 20.78 3.37
CA ARG A 234 -7.01 22.05 2.79
C ARG A 234 -5.76 21.84 1.94
N THR A 235 -5.02 20.76 2.18
CA THR A 235 -3.76 20.47 1.52
C THR A 235 -3.98 19.96 0.10
N TRP A 236 -3.60 20.78 -0.87
CA TRP A 236 -3.50 20.37 -2.27
C TRP A 236 -2.38 19.35 -2.46
N GLY A 237 -2.62 18.35 -3.32
CA GLY A 237 -1.63 17.35 -3.68
C GLY A 237 -0.92 17.67 -4.99
N GLY A 238 0.03 16.81 -5.36
CA GLY A 238 0.72 16.88 -6.64
C GLY A 238 1.68 18.07 -6.74
N GLY A 239 1.86 18.60 -7.95
CA GLY A 239 2.88 19.64 -8.20
C GLY A 239 4.33 19.16 -8.04
N ILE A 240 4.55 17.85 -7.98
CA ILE A 240 5.87 17.26 -7.78
C ILE A 240 6.60 17.28 -9.12
N MET A 241 7.78 17.90 -9.20
CA MET A 241 8.56 17.96 -10.44
C MET A 241 9.33 16.66 -10.72
N GLY A 242 9.82 16.49 -11.95
CA GLY A 242 10.64 15.34 -12.33
C GLY A 242 12.04 15.43 -11.77
N SER A 243 12.68 14.28 -11.50
CA SER A 243 14.03 14.21 -10.93
C SER A 243 15.07 15.01 -11.72
N LYS A 244 15.02 14.98 -13.06
CA LYS A 244 15.89 15.80 -13.92
C LYS A 244 15.68 17.30 -13.73
N SER A 245 14.42 17.72 -13.58
CA SER A 245 14.07 19.13 -13.35
C SER A 245 14.52 19.58 -11.97
N ILE A 246 14.26 18.77 -10.94
CA ILE A 246 14.71 19.03 -9.58
C ILE A 246 16.24 19.15 -9.55
N ALA A 247 16.96 18.20 -10.16
CA ALA A 247 18.42 18.23 -10.23
C ALA A 247 18.98 19.47 -10.97
N LYS A 248 18.25 19.99 -11.96
CA LYS A 248 18.63 21.24 -12.65
C LYS A 248 18.46 22.43 -11.71
N THR A 249 17.31 22.53 -11.03
CA THR A 249 17.02 23.59 -10.08
C THR A 249 18.00 23.58 -8.91
N THR A 250 18.22 22.42 -8.27
CA THR A 250 19.15 22.32 -7.14
C THR A 250 20.59 22.67 -7.50
N LYS A 251 21.03 22.35 -8.73
CA LYS A 251 22.35 22.79 -9.22
C LYS A 251 22.44 24.30 -9.37
N ARG A 252 21.36 24.95 -9.84
CA ARG A 252 21.30 26.41 -9.95
C ARG A 252 21.28 27.04 -8.56
N ASP A 253 20.39 26.59 -7.68
CA ASP A 253 20.28 27.11 -6.30
C ASP A 253 21.62 26.99 -5.56
N ALA A 254 22.36 25.90 -5.78
CA ALA A 254 23.69 25.71 -5.20
C ALA A 254 24.75 26.66 -5.78
N ALA A 255 24.63 27.05 -7.05
CA ALA A 255 25.51 28.05 -7.66
C ALA A 255 25.20 29.46 -7.13
N ASP A 256 23.91 29.81 -7.07
CA ASP A 256 23.46 31.11 -6.55
C ASP A 256 23.84 31.26 -5.07
N ALA A 257 23.66 30.21 -4.26
CA ALA A 257 24.07 30.20 -2.85
C ALA A 257 25.59 30.31 -2.67
N ARG A 258 26.39 29.85 -3.64
CA ARG A 258 27.85 30.07 -3.62
C ARG A 258 28.19 31.51 -3.94
N GLN A 259 27.50 32.13 -4.89
CA GLN A 259 27.69 33.54 -5.23
C GLN A 259 27.32 34.46 -4.06
N ILE A 260 26.19 34.19 -3.39
CA ILE A 260 25.74 34.95 -2.22
C ILE A 260 26.75 34.85 -1.06
N LYS A 261 27.42 33.71 -0.88
CA LYS A 261 28.45 33.53 0.16
C LYS A 261 29.78 34.20 -0.16
N LEU A 262 30.02 34.53 -1.42
CA LEU A 262 31.27 35.14 -1.87
C LEU A 262 31.22 36.68 -1.76
N ASN A 263 30.01 37.24 -1.72
CA ASN A 263 29.71 38.65 -1.48
C ASN A 263 29.41 38.89 0.01
#